data_AF-A0A2V8C6N1-F1
#
_entry.id   AF-A0A2V8C6N1-F1
#
_cell.length_a   1.000
_cell.length_b   1.000
_cell.length_c   1.000
_cell.angle_alpha   90.00
_cell.angle_beta   90.00
_cell.angle_gamma   90.00
#
_symmetry.space_group_name_H-M   'P 1'
#
loop_
_entity.id
_entity.type
_entity.pdbx_description
1 polymer ?
#
loop_
_entity_poly.entity_id
_entity_poly.type
_entity_poly.pdbx_seq_one_letter_code
_entity_poly.pdbx_strand_id
1 'polypeptide(L)'
;MNKGGRASAALALALARRMREYGIVPEFSFVLGCPPDPEKDMDCTFAFIRRIKRINPAAEIILYAYTPVPLEGGLYSEAQRRGFAFPDTLEQWASPEWQQLSMRRGDGLPWVQREVRRRIRNFERVVNAFYPTVTDPRLTGLRRLLLKAAGGWRYALQWYEAPYELQALHRLLRYQRPETTGF
;
A
#
# COMPACT_ATOMS: atom_id res chain seq x y z
N MET A 1 8.90 -3.76 12.56
CA MET A 1 10.24 -3.51 12.00
C MET A 1 10.88 -2.33 12.72
N ASN A 2 12.09 -2.50 13.26
CA ASN A 2 12.84 -1.40 13.89
C ASN A 2 13.63 -0.65 12.81
N LYS A 3 13.14 0.52 12.37
CA LYS A 3 13.83 1.42 11.43
C LYS A 3 14.71 2.43 12.19
N GLY A 4 15.70 1.95 12.94
CA GLY A 4 16.62 2.83 13.69
C GLY A 4 16.01 3.52 14.92
N GLY A 5 14.96 2.93 15.51
CA GLY A 5 14.42 3.26 16.84
C GLY A 5 13.64 4.57 16.98
N ARG A 6 13.73 5.48 16.02
CA ARG A 6 13.10 6.82 16.09
C ARG A 6 11.75 6.92 15.39
N ALA A 7 11.46 6.01 14.45
CA ALA A 7 10.18 5.98 13.76
C ALA A 7 9.12 5.25 14.62
N SER A 8 8.03 5.95 14.97
CA SER A 8 6.92 5.39 15.73
C SER A 8 5.57 5.68 15.08
N ALA A 9 4.58 4.84 15.37
CA ALA A 9 3.20 5.06 14.95
C ALA A 9 2.65 6.41 15.45
N ALA A 10 3.02 6.82 16.67
CA ALA A 10 2.64 8.10 17.24
C ALA A 10 3.22 9.27 16.43
N LEU A 11 4.49 9.19 16.04
CA LEU A 11 5.14 10.20 15.22
C LEU A 11 4.46 10.35 13.86
N ALA A 12 4.15 9.25 13.17
CA ALA A 12 3.46 9.31 11.87
C ALA A 12 2.09 10.00 11.96
N LEU A 13 1.32 9.75 13.04
CA LEU A 13 0.05 10.42 13.28
C LEU A 13 0.21 11.90 13.62
N ALA A 14 1.26 12.26 14.37
CA ALA A 14 1.60 13.65 14.67
C ALA A 14 1.99 14.40 13.40
N LEU A 15 2.80 13.79 12.51
CA LEU A 15 3.15 14.34 11.21
C LEU A 15 1.91 14.54 10.32
N ALA A 16 1.04 13.54 10.22
CA ALA A 16 -0.21 13.66 9.46
C ALA A 16 -1.06 14.86 9.90
N ARG A 17 -1.15 15.08 11.22
CA ARG A 17 -1.85 16.24 11.80
C ARG A 17 -1.12 17.55 11.47
N ARG A 18 0.18 17.61 11.73
CA ARG A 18 0.98 18.82 11.54
C ARG A 18 0.99 19.28 10.08
N MET A 19 1.14 18.36 9.15
CA MET A 19 1.11 18.67 7.72
C MET A 19 -0.27 19.19 7.28
N ARG A 20 -1.36 18.64 7.84
CA ARG A 20 -2.71 19.18 7.61
C ARG A 20 -2.85 20.62 8.08
N GLU A 21 -2.32 20.96 9.27
CA GLU A 21 -2.35 22.34 9.81
C GLU A 21 -1.68 23.34 8.85
N TYR A 22 -0.63 22.91 8.13
CA TYR A 22 0.09 23.74 7.15
C TYR A 22 -0.42 23.61 5.71
N GLY A 23 -1.49 22.87 5.46
CA GLY A 23 -1.99 22.65 4.09
C GLY A 23 -1.04 21.82 3.22
N ILE A 24 -0.11 21.07 3.82
CA ILE A 24 0.82 20.17 3.13
C ILE A 24 0.14 18.80 2.97
N VAL A 25 0.20 18.24 1.77
CA VAL A 25 -0.26 16.87 1.49
C VAL A 25 0.91 15.91 1.70
N PRO A 26 0.91 15.09 2.76
CA PRO A 26 1.97 14.11 2.96
C PRO A 26 1.73 12.84 2.16
N GLU A 27 2.82 12.20 1.74
CA GLU A 27 2.80 10.82 1.29
C GLU A 27 3.29 9.90 2.40
N PHE A 28 2.54 8.84 2.69
CA PHE A 28 2.96 7.76 3.58
C PHE A 28 3.07 6.45 2.82
N SER A 29 4.26 5.88 2.80
CA SER A 29 4.50 4.54 2.24
C SER A 29 4.41 3.46 3.33
N PHE A 30 3.65 2.41 3.05
CA PHE A 30 3.50 1.24 3.91
C PHE A 30 4.07 0.01 3.25
N VAL A 31 4.78 -0.80 4.03
CA VAL A 31 5.28 -2.09 3.60
C VAL A 31 4.39 -3.15 4.23
N LEU A 32 3.80 -4.00 3.40
CA LEU A 32 2.81 -5.01 3.75
C LEU A 32 3.33 -6.41 3.46
N GLY A 33 2.74 -7.39 4.14
CA GLY A 33 3.05 -8.80 3.97
C GLY A 33 4.37 -9.18 4.62
N CYS A 34 4.73 -8.48 5.70
CA CYS A 34 5.90 -8.83 6.50
C CYS A 34 5.68 -10.20 7.18
N PRO A 35 6.63 -11.13 7.10
CA PRO A 35 6.53 -12.37 7.84
C PRO A 35 6.84 -12.11 9.35
N PRO A 36 6.47 -13.01 10.28
CA PRO A 36 5.90 -14.36 10.09
C PRO A 36 4.38 -14.38 9.82
N ASP A 37 3.66 -13.28 10.06
CA ASP A 37 2.21 -13.24 9.92
C ASP A 37 1.77 -12.11 8.97
N PRO A 38 1.81 -12.37 7.64
CA PRO A 38 1.44 -11.39 6.62
C PRO A 38 0.01 -10.88 6.72
N GLU A 39 -0.91 -11.72 7.22
CA GLU A 39 -2.33 -11.37 7.34
C GLU A 39 -2.55 -10.40 8.49
N LYS A 40 -1.96 -10.68 9.66
CA LYS A 40 -1.99 -9.75 10.80
C LYS A 40 -1.27 -8.43 10.48
N ASP A 41 -0.13 -8.49 9.80
CA ASP A 41 0.59 -7.29 9.34
C ASP A 41 -0.29 -6.42 8.43
N MET A 42 -1.01 -7.05 7.50
CA MET A 42 -1.97 -6.39 6.63
C MET A 42 -3.11 -5.74 7.40
N ASP A 43 -3.79 -6.48 8.29
CA ASP A 43 -4.95 -5.96 9.04
C ASP A 43 -4.56 -4.80 9.97
N CYS A 44 -3.43 -4.91 10.67
CA CYS A 44 -2.88 -3.82 11.47
C CYS A 44 -2.57 -2.59 10.62
N THR A 45 -1.98 -2.79 9.43
CA THR A 45 -1.63 -1.69 8.53
C THR A 45 -2.87 -1.01 7.95
N PHE A 46 -3.91 -1.77 7.57
CA PHE A 46 -5.19 -1.20 7.12
C PHE A 46 -5.82 -0.32 8.20
N ALA A 47 -5.88 -0.81 9.45
CA ALA A 47 -6.40 -0.04 10.56
C ALA A 47 -5.62 1.26 10.79
N PHE A 48 -4.29 1.20 10.66
CA PHE A 48 -3.42 2.36 10.83
C PHE A 48 -3.59 3.40 9.71
N ILE A 49 -3.65 2.96 8.45
CA ILE A 49 -3.94 3.82 7.29
C ILE A 49 -5.28 4.55 7.49
N ARG A 50 -6.31 3.85 7.99
CA ARG A 50 -7.61 4.47 8.30
C ARG A 50 -7.49 5.57 9.34
N ARG A 51 -6.66 5.36 10.36
CA ARG A 51 -6.39 6.39 11.38
C ARG A 51 -5.71 7.61 10.78
N ILE A 52 -4.74 7.43 9.88
CA ILE A 52 -4.10 8.53 9.15
C ILE A 52 -5.11 9.27 8.29
N LYS A 53 -5.90 8.58 7.46
CA LYS A 53 -6.92 9.20 6.60
C LYS A 53 -7.99 9.97 7.38
N ARG A 54 -8.30 9.56 8.62
CA ARG A 54 -9.18 10.32 9.51
C ARG A 54 -8.54 11.64 9.98
N ILE A 55 -7.24 11.62 10.25
CA ILE A 55 -6.49 12.81 10.68
C ILE A 55 -6.27 13.76 9.50
N ASN A 56 -5.80 13.23 8.38
CA ASN A 56 -5.52 13.96 7.16
C ASN A 56 -6.09 13.19 5.94
N PRO A 57 -7.32 13.53 5.51
CA PRO A 57 -7.96 12.92 4.34
C PRO A 57 -7.17 13.06 3.04
N ALA A 58 -6.38 14.12 2.92
CA ALA A 58 -5.59 14.41 1.72
C ALA A 58 -4.30 13.58 1.64
N ALA A 59 -3.84 12.99 2.76
CA ALA A 59 -2.59 12.24 2.79
C ALA A 59 -2.56 11.12 1.75
N GLU A 60 -1.57 11.08 0.87
CA GLU A 60 -1.38 10.03 -0.12
C GLU A 60 -0.83 8.76 0.54
N ILE A 61 -1.29 7.59 0.07
CA ILE A 61 -0.96 6.30 0.66
C ILE A 61 -0.37 5.42 -0.43
N ILE A 62 0.89 5.02 -0.27
CA ILE A 62 1.59 4.11 -1.18
C ILE A 62 1.78 2.77 -0.51
N LEU A 63 1.40 1.69 -1.18
CA LEU A 63 1.52 0.33 -0.65
C LEU A 63 2.60 -0.43 -1.40
N TYR A 64 3.56 -0.95 -0.65
CA TYR A 64 4.60 -1.85 -1.14
C TYR A 64 4.46 -3.22 -0.49
N ALA A 65 4.83 -4.26 -1.23
CA ALA A 65 5.08 -5.55 -0.62
C ALA A 65 6.46 -5.57 0.04
N TYR A 66 6.62 -6.36 1.10
CA TYR A 66 7.92 -6.57 1.73
C TYR A 66 8.88 -7.25 0.75
N THR A 67 9.96 -6.55 0.42
CA THR A 67 11.12 -7.11 -0.27
C THR A 67 12.24 -7.27 0.76
N PRO A 68 12.76 -8.49 0.97
CA PRO A 68 13.83 -8.71 1.94
C PRO A 68 15.08 -7.90 1.62
N VAL A 69 15.74 -7.46 2.67
CA VAL A 69 17.04 -6.79 2.62
C VAL A 69 17.98 -7.62 3.48
N PRO A 70 19.24 -7.86 3.07
CA PRO A 70 20.19 -8.67 3.82
C PRO A 70 20.71 -7.91 5.05
N LEU A 71 19.80 -7.57 5.95
CA LEU A 71 20.09 -6.96 7.25
C LEU A 71 19.80 -7.98 8.33
N GLU A 72 20.62 -7.96 9.38
CA GLU A 72 20.38 -8.74 10.57
C GLU A 72 19.01 -8.40 11.18
N GLY A 73 18.19 -9.41 11.42
CA GLY A 73 16.88 -9.24 12.03
C GLY A 73 15.89 -10.35 11.67
N GLY A 74 14.82 -10.43 12.45
CA GLY A 74 13.84 -11.52 12.34
C GLY A 74 13.10 -11.59 11.00
N LEU A 75 12.96 -10.48 10.28
CA LEU A 75 12.22 -10.46 9.00
C LEU A 75 12.98 -11.17 7.88
N TYR A 76 14.29 -10.93 7.77
CA TYR A 76 15.12 -11.59 6.75
C TYR A 76 15.26 -13.08 7.05
N SER A 77 15.58 -13.44 8.29
CA SER A 77 15.68 -14.85 8.70
C SER A 77 14.38 -15.62 8.49
N GLU A 78 13.22 -15.00 8.76
CA GLU A 78 11.93 -15.64 8.50
C GLU A 78 11.62 -15.75 7.01
N ALA A 79 11.98 -14.74 6.19
CA ALA A 79 11.85 -14.84 4.75
C ALA A 79 12.68 -16.03 4.21
N GLN A 80 13.93 -16.18 4.67
CA GLN A 80 14.79 -17.31 4.30
C GLN A 80 14.18 -18.66 4.72
N ARG A 81 13.67 -18.78 5.97
CA ARG A 81 12.97 -19.98 6.43
C ARG A 81 11.79 -20.37 5.55
N ARG A 82 11.16 -19.39 4.90
CA ARG A 82 10.03 -19.60 3.97
C ARG A 82 10.46 -19.75 2.51
N GLY A 83 11.74 -20.01 2.26
CA GLY A 83 12.27 -20.32 0.93
C GLY A 83 12.74 -19.10 0.14
N PHE A 84 12.94 -17.94 0.79
CA PHE A 84 13.60 -16.82 0.13
C PHE A 84 15.10 -17.05 0.00
N ALA A 85 15.64 -16.83 -1.19
CA ALA A 85 17.07 -16.73 -1.42
C ALA A 85 17.37 -15.53 -2.33
N PHE A 86 18.51 -14.89 -2.10
CA PHE A 86 19.04 -13.92 -3.05
C PHE A 86 19.67 -14.64 -4.25
N PRO A 87 19.74 -13.99 -5.43
CA PRO A 87 20.47 -14.51 -6.57
C PRO A 87 21.97 -14.66 -6.27
N ASP A 88 22.57 -15.74 -6.78
CA ASP A 88 23.99 -16.05 -6.60
C ASP A 88 24.85 -15.64 -7.81
N THR A 89 24.24 -15.47 -8.99
CA THR A 89 24.95 -15.09 -10.23
C THR A 89 24.41 -13.81 -10.85
N LEU A 90 25.24 -13.13 -11.64
CA LEU A 90 24.86 -11.90 -12.33
C LEU A 90 23.65 -12.09 -13.25
N GLU A 91 23.58 -13.24 -13.93
CA GLU A 91 22.45 -13.60 -14.81
C GLU A 91 21.16 -13.72 -14.02
N GLN A 92 21.21 -14.31 -12.83
CA GLN A 92 20.05 -14.39 -11.94
C GLN A 92 19.65 -13.01 -11.40
N TRP A 93 20.62 -12.13 -11.10
CA TRP A 93 20.35 -10.73 -10.75
C TRP A 93 19.71 -9.94 -11.90
N ALA A 94 20.06 -10.24 -13.15
CA ALA A 94 19.50 -9.63 -14.35
C ALA A 94 18.20 -10.29 -14.84
N SER A 95 17.72 -11.33 -14.15
CA SER A 95 16.56 -12.11 -14.58
C SER A 95 15.24 -11.34 -14.50
N PRO A 96 14.26 -11.66 -15.37
CA PRO A 96 12.90 -11.10 -15.28
C PRO A 96 12.24 -11.37 -13.93
N GLU A 97 12.52 -12.52 -13.31
CA GLU A 97 12.00 -12.91 -12.00
C GLU A 97 12.50 -11.96 -10.91
N TRP A 98 13.82 -11.70 -10.89
CA TRP A 98 14.40 -10.77 -9.94
C TRP A 98 13.95 -9.33 -10.18
N GLN A 99 13.80 -8.93 -11.45
CA GLN A 99 13.25 -7.63 -11.82
C GLN A 99 11.84 -7.46 -11.25
N GLN A 100 10.97 -8.47 -11.38
CA GLN A 100 9.60 -8.43 -10.84
C GLN A 100 9.56 -8.30 -9.33
N LEU A 101 10.39 -9.09 -8.64
CA LEU A 101 10.50 -9.02 -7.18
C LEU A 101 10.99 -7.62 -6.74
N SER A 102 11.97 -7.06 -7.45
CA SER A 102 12.56 -5.74 -7.18
C SER A 102 11.58 -4.59 -7.37
N MET A 103 10.51 -4.76 -8.16
CA MET A 103 9.42 -3.79 -8.30
C MET A 103 8.51 -3.70 -7.05
N ARG A 104 8.69 -4.54 -6.02
CA ARG A 104 7.98 -4.50 -4.74
C ARG A 104 6.45 -4.62 -4.85
N ARG A 105 5.96 -5.27 -5.91
CA ARG A 105 4.53 -5.51 -6.15
C ARG A 105 3.98 -6.75 -5.44
N GLY A 106 4.87 -7.58 -4.89
CA GLY A 106 4.53 -8.78 -4.13
C GLY A 106 4.31 -10.03 -4.98
N ASP A 107 4.57 -9.96 -6.28
CA ASP A 107 4.62 -11.14 -7.13
C ASP A 107 5.87 -11.95 -6.79
N GLY A 108 5.75 -13.28 -6.77
CA GLY A 108 6.85 -14.19 -6.43
C GLY A 108 7.23 -14.32 -4.95
N LEU A 109 6.55 -13.64 -4.01
CA LEU A 109 6.85 -13.79 -2.57
C LEU A 109 6.31 -15.11 -2.00
N PRO A 110 7.15 -16.04 -1.54
CA PRO A 110 6.70 -17.38 -1.14
C PRO A 110 5.87 -17.38 0.16
N TRP A 111 6.04 -16.40 1.04
CA TRP A 111 5.27 -16.30 2.28
C TRP A 111 3.96 -15.52 2.16
N VAL A 112 3.75 -14.78 1.06
CA VAL A 112 2.53 -13.98 0.89
C VAL A 112 1.53 -14.76 0.03
N GLN A 113 0.52 -15.30 0.69
CA GLN A 113 -0.55 -16.05 0.04
C GLN A 113 -1.28 -15.18 -1.00
N ARG A 114 -1.86 -15.84 -2.01
CA ARG A 114 -2.66 -15.17 -3.06
C ARG A 114 -3.85 -14.39 -2.48
N GLU A 115 -4.41 -14.89 -1.37
CA GLU A 115 -5.49 -14.25 -0.61
C GLU A 115 -5.09 -12.88 -0.07
N VAL A 116 -4.00 -12.82 0.72
CA VAL A 116 -3.45 -11.57 1.28
C VAL A 116 -3.17 -10.55 0.18
N ARG A 117 -2.55 -10.97 -0.93
CA ARG A 117 -2.31 -10.08 -2.09
C ARG A 117 -3.60 -9.53 -2.70
N ARG A 118 -4.64 -10.36 -2.79
CA ARG A 118 -5.95 -9.92 -3.29
C ARG A 118 -6.56 -8.89 -2.35
N ARG A 119 -6.55 -9.14 -1.04
CA ARG A 119 -7.07 -8.23 -0.01
C ARG A 119 -6.34 -6.88 -0.02
N ILE A 120 -5.01 -6.86 -0.16
CA ILE A 120 -4.20 -5.63 -0.32
C ILE A 120 -4.66 -4.82 -1.54
N ARG A 121 -4.73 -5.43 -2.73
CA ARG A 121 -5.15 -4.73 -3.96
C ARG A 121 -6.59 -4.23 -3.88
N ASN A 122 -7.46 -4.97 -3.20
CA ASN A 122 -8.84 -4.56 -3.03
C ASN A 122 -8.97 -3.37 -2.07
N PHE A 123 -8.25 -3.41 -0.95
CA PHE A 123 -8.17 -2.30 -0.01
C PHE A 123 -7.64 -1.03 -0.67
N GLU A 124 -6.52 -1.14 -1.40
CA GLU A 124 -5.95 -0.04 -2.19
C GLU A 124 -6.99 0.58 -3.13
N ARG A 125 -7.74 -0.25 -3.85
CA ARG A 125 -8.80 0.21 -4.75
C ARG A 125 -9.90 0.97 -4.02
N VAL A 126 -10.34 0.48 -2.85
CA VAL A 126 -11.37 1.15 -2.05
C VAL A 126 -10.85 2.48 -1.48
N VAL A 127 -9.60 2.51 -1.00
CA VAL A 127 -8.97 3.74 -0.51
C VAL A 127 -8.84 4.77 -1.62
N ASN A 128 -8.36 4.37 -2.81
CA ASN A 128 -8.17 5.27 -3.95
C ASN A 128 -9.49 5.79 -4.53
N ALA A 129 -10.59 5.04 -4.39
CA ALA A 129 -11.92 5.52 -4.75
C ALA A 129 -12.47 6.51 -3.70
N PHE A 130 -12.37 6.19 -2.41
CA PHE A 130 -12.93 7.04 -1.36
C PHE A 130 -12.07 8.28 -1.05
N TYR A 131 -10.76 8.19 -1.25
CA TYR A 131 -9.82 9.30 -1.20
C TYR A 131 -9.08 9.40 -2.54
N PRO A 132 -9.72 9.90 -3.60
CA PRO A 132 -9.07 10.07 -4.91
C PRO A 132 -7.85 10.95 -4.80
N THR A 133 -6.76 10.51 -5.44
CA THR A 133 -5.46 11.20 -5.42
C THR A 133 -5.60 12.68 -5.76
N VAL A 134 -4.75 13.50 -5.14
CA VAL A 134 -4.56 14.91 -5.52
C VAL A 134 -3.68 15.07 -6.77
N THR A 135 -2.95 14.03 -7.16
CA THR A 135 -1.99 14.05 -8.28
C THR A 135 -2.62 13.94 -9.66
N ASP A 136 -3.88 13.49 -9.78
CA ASP A 136 -4.59 13.44 -11.06
C ASP A 136 -5.43 14.71 -11.24
N PRO A 137 -4.98 15.71 -12.04
CA PRO A 137 -5.70 16.97 -12.22
C PRO A 137 -7.03 16.78 -12.96
N ARG A 138 -7.27 15.62 -13.59
CA ARG A 138 -8.51 15.33 -14.33
C ARG A 138 -9.65 14.87 -13.43
N LEU A 139 -9.38 14.62 -12.14
CA LEU A 139 -10.37 14.19 -11.15
C LEU A 139 -11.03 15.40 -10.47
N THR A 140 -11.90 16.10 -11.21
CA THR A 140 -12.63 17.28 -10.71
C THR A 140 -14.13 17.00 -10.54
N GLY A 141 -14.77 17.79 -9.67
CA GLY A 141 -16.23 17.86 -9.49
C GLY A 141 -16.92 16.49 -9.37
N LEU A 142 -17.76 16.19 -10.36
CA LEU A 142 -18.58 14.97 -10.39
C LEU A 142 -17.76 13.68 -10.36
N ARG A 143 -16.61 13.61 -11.04
CA ARG A 143 -15.80 12.37 -11.08
C ARG A 143 -15.30 11.98 -9.70
N ARG A 144 -14.84 12.97 -8.93
CA ARG A 144 -14.41 12.78 -7.55
C ARG A 144 -15.59 12.43 -6.64
N LEU A 145 -16.76 13.06 -6.83
CA LEU A 145 -17.96 12.74 -6.06
C LEU A 145 -18.43 11.30 -6.31
N LEU A 146 -18.47 10.86 -7.57
CA LEU A 146 -18.85 9.49 -7.95
C LEU A 146 -17.93 8.45 -7.32
N LEU A 147 -16.61 8.65 -7.41
CA LEU A 147 -15.62 7.77 -6.76
C LEU A 147 -15.84 7.70 -5.24
N LYS A 148 -16.02 8.86 -4.61
CA LYS A 148 -16.26 8.95 -3.17
C LYS A 148 -17.55 8.25 -2.74
N ALA A 149 -18.64 8.43 -3.48
CA ALA A 149 -19.91 7.78 -3.18
C ALA A 149 -19.79 6.25 -3.35
N ALA A 150 -19.20 5.80 -4.45
CA ALA A 150 -19.04 4.37 -4.73
C ALA A 150 -18.09 3.68 -3.74
N GLY A 151 -16.99 4.33 -3.34
CA GLY A 151 -16.01 3.76 -2.41
C GLY A 151 -16.33 3.98 -0.93
N GLY A 152 -17.15 4.99 -0.62
CA GLY A 152 -17.36 5.45 0.75
C GLY A 152 -18.07 4.44 1.64
N TRP A 153 -19.10 3.77 1.14
CA TRP A 153 -19.81 2.75 1.92
C TRP A 153 -18.91 1.54 2.20
N ARG A 154 -18.12 1.08 1.21
CA ARG A 154 -17.14 0.01 1.39
C ARG A 154 -16.10 0.38 2.43
N TYR A 155 -15.58 1.60 2.33
CA TYR A 155 -14.61 2.09 3.29
C TYR A 155 -15.21 2.21 4.70
N ALA A 156 -16.44 2.73 4.84
CA ALA A 156 -17.10 2.88 6.13
C ALA A 156 -17.33 1.51 6.80
N LEU A 157 -17.89 0.56 6.07
CA LEU A 157 -18.21 -0.80 6.54
C LEU A 157 -16.99 -1.75 6.59
N GLN A 158 -15.81 -1.27 6.19
CA GLN A 158 -14.60 -2.08 6.06
C GLN A 158 -14.76 -3.30 5.12
N TRP A 159 -15.66 -3.18 4.14
CA TRP A 159 -15.94 -4.23 3.18
C TRP A 159 -15.07 -4.07 1.92
N TYR A 160 -13.93 -4.76 1.93
CA TYR A 160 -12.97 -4.72 0.84
C TYR A 160 -13.13 -5.85 -0.18
N GLU A 161 -13.95 -6.87 0.07
CA GLU A 161 -14.08 -7.98 -0.87
C GLU A 161 -14.70 -7.58 -2.22
N ALA A 162 -14.10 -8.11 -3.28
CA ALA A 162 -14.61 -8.04 -4.66
C ALA A 162 -15.14 -6.65 -5.11
N PRO A 163 -14.32 -5.57 -5.10
CA PRO A 163 -14.74 -4.23 -5.51
C PRO A 163 -14.75 -4.06 -7.04
N TYR A 164 -15.50 -4.92 -7.73
CA TYR A 164 -15.55 -4.96 -9.20
C TYR A 164 -16.15 -3.69 -9.79
N GLU A 165 -17.13 -3.10 -9.11
CA GLU A 165 -17.72 -1.81 -9.53
C GLU A 165 -16.70 -0.68 -9.45
N LEU A 166 -15.85 -0.63 -8.41
CA LEU A 166 -14.74 0.33 -8.35
C LEU A 166 -13.68 0.04 -9.40
N GLN A 167 -13.46 -1.23 -9.75
CA GLN A 167 -12.51 -1.60 -10.80
C GLN A 167 -12.99 -1.10 -12.16
N ALA A 168 -14.28 -1.29 -12.47
CA ALA A 168 -14.90 -0.74 -13.67
C ALA A 168 -14.86 0.79 -13.67
N LEU A 169 -15.17 1.43 -12.54
CA LEU A 169 -15.17 2.88 -12.41
C LEU A 169 -13.77 3.49 -12.59
N HIS A 170 -12.73 2.91 -11.97
CA HIS A 170 -11.34 3.34 -12.20
C HIS A 170 -10.91 3.20 -13.66
N ARG A 171 -11.35 2.13 -14.35
CA ARG A 171 -11.06 1.93 -15.77
C ARG A 171 -11.77 2.97 -16.64
N LEU A 172 -13.06 3.21 -16.38
CA LEU A 172 -13.87 4.19 -17.12
C LEU A 172 -13.30 5.60 -16.98
N LEU A 173 -12.89 5.98 -15.77
CA LEU A 173 -12.32 7.30 -15.48
C LEU A 173 -10.84 7.41 -15.84
N ARG A 174 -10.20 6.33 -16.33
CA ARG A 174 -8.76 6.24 -16.59
C ARG A 174 -7.94 6.77 -15.40
N TYR A 175 -8.33 6.33 -14.20
CA TYR A 175 -7.78 6.79 -12.93
C TYR A 175 -6.27 6.56 -12.87
N GLN A 176 -5.49 7.63 -12.68
CA GLN A 176 -4.05 7.53 -12.47
C GLN A 176 -3.75 7.22 -11.00
N ARG A 177 -2.85 6.26 -10.79
CA ARG A 177 -2.45 5.86 -9.45
C ARG A 177 -1.11 6.48 -9.09
N PRO A 178 -0.99 7.12 -7.90
CA PRO A 178 0.25 7.78 -7.47
C PRO A 178 1.49 6.89 -7.59
N GLU A 179 1.35 5.61 -7.25
CA GLU A 179 2.46 4.65 -7.23
C GLU A 179 3.00 4.27 -8.62
N THR A 180 2.29 4.61 -9.70
CA THR A 180 2.66 4.25 -11.07
C THR A 180 3.07 5.42 -11.95
N THR A 181 2.49 6.59 -11.72
CA THR A 181 2.70 7.75 -12.61
C THR A 181 3.75 8.73 -12.10
N GLY A 182 4.23 8.57 -10.87
CA GLY A 182 5.02 9.62 -10.22
C GLY A 182 4.16 10.86 -9.94
N PHE A 183 4.75 11.81 -9.21
CA PHE A 183 4.17 13.14 -8.96
C PHE A 183 4.43 14.08 -10.13
#